data_AF-A0A833W2Z0-F1
#
_entry.id   AF-A0A833W2Z0-F1
#
_cell.length_a   1.000
_cell.length_b   1.000
_cell.length_c   1.000
_cell.angle_alpha   90.00
_cell.angle_beta   90.00
_cell.angle_gamma   90.00
#
_symmetry.space_group_name_H-M   'P 1'
#
loop_
_entity.id
_entity.type
_entity.pdbx_description
1 polymer ?
#
loop_
_entity_poly.entity_id
_entity_poly.type
_entity_poly.pdbx_seq_one_letter_code
_entity_poly.pdbx_strand_id
1 'polypeptide(L)'
;MWFLESKMGAAPLGYSRVLQSLVKDYGPVTLRGVTDDLVVGFTSKVYALAHSQLDHMLFLDADNAPVKDPTYLFDTPEFVETGSLFWPDFWTPANTIFNLKTQSLIWELVGTPFVDMFEQESG
;
A
#
# COMPACT_ATOMS: atom_id res chain seq x y z
N MET A 1 1.46 11.97 -8.57
CA MET A 1 0.56 10.82 -8.70
C MET A 1 0.93 10.03 -9.94
N TRP A 2 1.03 8.70 -9.80
CA TRP A 2 1.29 7.77 -10.89
C TRP A 2 -0.01 7.09 -11.35
N PHE A 3 -0.12 6.70 -12.61
CA PHE A 3 -1.25 5.95 -13.15
C PHE A 3 -0.80 4.99 -14.26
N LEU A 4 -1.48 3.85 -14.42
CA LEU A 4 -1.16 2.88 -15.48
C LEU A 4 -1.74 3.33 -16.83
N GLU A 5 -0.91 3.60 -17.84
CA GLU A 5 -1.40 3.96 -19.19
C GLU A 5 -2.16 2.80 -19.83
N SER A 6 -1.78 1.56 -19.54
CA SER A 6 -2.49 0.33 -19.93
C SER A 6 -3.91 0.21 -19.34
N LYS A 7 -4.31 1.10 -18.41
CA LYS A 7 -5.67 1.18 -17.83
C LYS A 7 -6.39 2.50 -18.10
N MET A 8 -5.67 3.61 -18.30
CA MET A 8 -6.27 4.95 -18.42
C MET A 8 -5.92 5.68 -19.73
N GLY A 9 -5.09 5.08 -20.60
CA GLY A 9 -4.55 5.71 -21.80
C GLY A 9 -3.59 6.86 -21.51
N ALA A 10 -2.98 7.42 -22.55
CA ALA A 10 -1.94 8.45 -22.44
C ALA A 10 -2.45 9.85 -22.00
N ALA A 11 -3.77 10.08 -21.95
CA ALA A 11 -4.36 11.41 -21.72
C ALA A 11 -5.58 11.38 -20.77
N PRO A 12 -5.46 10.86 -19.53
CA PRO A 12 -6.62 10.61 -18.67
C PRO A 12 -7.28 11.89 -18.16
N LEU A 13 -6.56 13.03 -18.16
CA LEU A 13 -7.13 14.36 -17.91
C LEU A 13 -8.18 14.78 -18.95
N GLY A 14 -8.21 14.17 -20.14
CA GLY A 14 -9.20 14.49 -21.17
C GLY A 14 -10.62 14.06 -20.82
N TYR A 15 -10.79 13.08 -19.91
CA TYR A 15 -12.10 12.51 -19.58
C TYR A 15 -12.34 12.32 -18.07
N SER A 16 -11.30 12.12 -17.26
CA SER A 16 -11.46 11.83 -15.83
C SER A 16 -11.70 13.11 -15.02
N ARG A 17 -12.97 13.39 -14.71
CA ARG A 17 -13.36 14.50 -13.81
C ARG A 17 -12.66 14.46 -12.45
N VAL A 18 -12.38 13.26 -11.93
CA VAL A 18 -11.67 13.09 -10.65
C VAL A 18 -10.24 13.62 -10.75
N LEU A 19 -9.51 13.28 -11.82
CA LEU A 19 -8.15 13.78 -12.03
C LEU A 19 -8.14 15.27 -12.38
N GLN A 20 -9.15 15.76 -13.13
CA GLN A 20 -9.32 17.18 -13.40
C GLN A 20 -9.48 17.99 -12.10
N SER A 21 -10.35 17.54 -11.18
CA SER A 21 -10.51 18.18 -9.87
C SER A 21 -9.28 18.02 -8.99
N LEU A 22 -8.63 16.85 -8.96
CA LEU A 22 -7.40 16.66 -8.17
C LEU A 22 -6.31 17.66 -8.55
N VAL A 23 -6.04 17.84 -9.85
CA VAL A 23 -5.02 18.78 -10.35
C VAL A 23 -5.45 20.24 -10.16
N LYS A 24 -6.74 20.56 -10.31
CA LYS A 24 -7.30 21.92 -10.17
C LYS A 24 -7.40 22.40 -8.73
N ASP A 25 -7.90 21.54 -7.85
CA ASP A 25 -8.37 21.90 -6.50
C ASP A 25 -7.32 21.59 -5.42
N TYR A 26 -6.38 20.66 -5.69
CA TYR A 26 -5.32 20.24 -4.75
C TYR A 26 -3.90 20.38 -5.36
N GLY A 27 -3.75 21.21 -6.39
CA GLY A 27 -2.46 21.44 -7.05
C GLY A 27 -1.38 22.06 -6.13
N PRO A 28 -0.08 21.81 -6.39
CA PRO A 28 0.49 21.22 -7.61
C PRO A 28 0.56 19.68 -7.58
N VAL A 29 -0.25 19.01 -8.42
CA VAL A 29 -0.21 17.54 -8.59
C VAL A 29 0.25 17.21 -10.00
N THR A 30 1.46 16.67 -10.12
CA THR A 30 1.94 16.09 -11.38
C THR A 30 1.33 14.70 -11.56
N LEU A 31 0.67 14.48 -12.70
CA LEU A 31 0.26 13.16 -13.17
C LEU A 31 1.37 12.58 -14.06
N ARG A 32 1.74 11.32 -13.82
CA ARG A 32 2.78 10.61 -14.56
C ARG A 32 2.24 9.23 -14.98
N GLY A 33 2.26 8.97 -16.28
CA GLY A 33 1.88 7.67 -16.83
C GLY A 33 2.98 6.63 -16.61
N VAL A 34 2.56 5.39 -16.35
CA VAL A 34 3.42 4.20 -16.31
C VAL A 34 3.13 3.39 -17.57
N THR A 35 4.16 3.23 -18.39
CA THR A 35 4.13 2.55 -19.69
C THR A 35 4.87 1.20 -19.68
N ASP A 36 5.38 0.77 -18.54
CA ASP A 36 6.08 -0.51 -18.37
C ASP A 36 5.05 -1.62 -18.12
N ASP A 37 4.95 -2.57 -19.06
CA ASP A 37 4.03 -3.71 -18.99
C ASP A 37 4.31 -4.68 -17.82
N LEU A 38 5.48 -4.58 -17.17
CA LEU A 38 5.80 -5.32 -15.95
C LEU A 38 5.17 -4.70 -14.68
N VAL A 39 4.70 -3.45 -14.76
CA VAL A 39 4.12 -2.71 -13.63
C VAL A 39 2.60 -2.88 -13.63
N VAL A 40 2.15 -4.01 -13.07
CA VAL A 40 0.75 -4.45 -13.08
C VAL A 40 0.29 -4.92 -11.70
N GLY A 41 -0.95 -4.60 -11.34
CA GLY A 41 -1.51 -4.94 -10.02
C GLY A 41 -0.65 -4.37 -8.88
N PHE A 42 -0.32 -5.20 -7.89
CA PHE A 42 0.42 -4.79 -6.70
C PHE A 42 1.81 -4.19 -6.97
N THR A 43 2.50 -4.54 -8.06
CA THR A 43 3.83 -3.94 -8.36
C THR A 43 3.75 -2.45 -8.65
N SER A 44 2.56 -1.93 -9.02
CA SER A 44 2.31 -0.50 -9.16
C SER A 44 2.37 0.29 -7.84
N LYS A 45 2.08 -0.33 -6.68
CA LYS A 45 2.31 0.27 -5.36
C LYS A 45 3.79 0.62 -5.18
N VAL A 46 4.63 -0.39 -5.35
CA VAL A 46 6.10 -0.30 -5.18
C VAL A 46 6.71 0.66 -6.20
N TYR A 47 6.25 0.64 -7.45
CA TYR A 47 6.70 1.58 -8.47
C TYR A 47 6.39 3.04 -8.09
N ALA A 48 5.17 3.32 -7.59
CA ALA A 48 4.75 4.67 -7.22
C ALA A 48 5.52 5.22 -6.01
N LEU A 49 5.90 4.35 -5.07
CA LEU A 49 6.81 4.65 -3.96
C LEU A 49 8.23 4.97 -4.46
N ALA A 50 8.84 4.05 -5.21
CA ALA A 50 10.23 4.16 -5.66
C ALA A 50 10.49 5.35 -6.58
N HIS A 51 9.48 5.81 -7.33
CA HIS A 51 9.55 6.99 -8.19
C HIS A 51 8.82 8.22 -7.60
N SER A 52 8.70 8.28 -6.28
CA SER A 52 8.23 9.48 -5.57
C SER A 52 9.23 10.64 -5.69
N GLN A 53 8.76 11.84 -5.36
CA GLN A 53 9.57 13.06 -5.20
C GLN A 53 9.21 13.79 -3.90
N LEU A 54 8.80 13.01 -2.88
CA LEU A 54 8.45 13.47 -1.53
C LEU A 54 9.41 12.84 -0.53
N ASP A 55 9.94 13.65 0.41
CA ASP A 55 10.88 13.19 1.43
C ASP A 55 10.23 12.24 2.45
N HIS A 56 8.95 12.46 2.74
CA HIS A 56 8.10 11.61 3.59
C HIS A 56 6.77 11.32 2.86
N MET A 57 6.25 10.11 3.01
CA MET A 57 4.98 9.69 2.40
C MET A 57 4.20 8.78 3.36
N LEU A 58 2.91 9.04 3.49
CA LEU A 58 1.95 8.04 3.96
C LEU A 58 1.43 7.30 2.72
N PHE A 59 1.85 6.05 2.51
CA PHE A 59 1.23 5.18 1.53
C PHE A 59 0.00 4.53 2.16
N LEU A 60 -1.13 4.57 1.47
CA LEU A 60 -2.42 4.12 1.99
C LEU A 60 -3.26 3.57 0.84
N ASP A 61 -3.89 2.41 1.07
CA ASP A 61 -4.76 1.78 0.08
C ASP A 61 -6.08 2.55 -0.07
N ALA A 62 -6.69 2.45 -1.27
CA ALA A 62 -7.75 3.35 -1.71
C ALA A 62 -9.11 3.16 -0.99
N ASP A 63 -9.26 2.07 -0.24
CA ASP A 63 -10.38 1.75 0.64
C ASP A 63 -10.11 2.08 2.13
N ASN A 64 -8.87 2.44 2.49
CA ASN A 64 -8.53 2.90 3.83
C ASN A 64 -8.70 4.43 3.95
N ALA A 65 -9.46 4.87 4.97
CA ALA A 65 -9.72 6.29 5.22
C ALA A 65 -9.31 6.71 6.65
N PRO A 66 -8.51 7.78 6.82
CA PRO A 66 -8.06 8.22 8.14
C PRO A 66 -9.19 8.90 8.94
N VAL A 67 -9.48 8.38 10.14
CA VAL A 67 -10.55 8.89 11.03
C VAL A 67 -10.15 10.12 11.88
N LYS A 68 -8.88 10.51 11.82
CA LYS A 68 -8.29 11.74 12.36
C LYS A 68 -7.17 12.19 11.43
N ASP A 69 -6.68 13.42 11.60
CA ASP A 69 -5.48 13.88 10.92
C ASP A 69 -4.32 12.87 11.13
N PRO A 70 -3.76 12.29 10.05
CA PRO A 70 -2.68 11.30 10.16
C PRO A 70 -1.29 11.93 10.29
N THR A 71 -1.14 13.26 10.16
CA THR A 71 0.18 13.93 10.08
C THR A 71 1.10 13.63 11.27
N TYR A 72 0.53 13.43 12.47
CA TYR A 72 1.26 13.04 13.68
C TYR A 72 2.09 11.75 13.54
N LEU A 73 1.80 10.91 12.53
CA LEU A 73 2.58 9.70 12.23
C LEU A 73 4.03 10.01 11.83
N PHE A 74 4.29 11.19 11.26
CA PHE A 74 5.64 11.63 10.93
C PHE A 74 6.40 12.21 12.14
N ASP A 75 5.69 12.50 13.23
CA ASP A 75 6.24 13.05 14.48
C ASP A 75 6.43 11.98 15.58
N THR A 76 6.07 10.71 15.35
CA THR A 76 6.21 9.67 16.40
C THR A 76 7.68 9.28 16.58
N PRO A 77 8.09 8.89 17.80
CA PRO A 77 9.48 8.49 18.05
C PRO A 77 9.97 7.39 17.11
N GLU A 78 9.09 6.44 16.76
CA GLU A 78 9.39 5.30 15.90
C GLU A 78 9.64 5.72 14.44
N PHE A 79 8.85 6.68 13.91
CA PHE A 79 9.11 7.24 12.58
C PHE A 79 10.39 8.10 12.57
N VAL A 80 10.61 8.90 13.60
CA VAL A 80 11.79 9.77 13.72
C VAL A 80 13.08 8.97 13.91
N GLU A 81 13.03 7.82 14.58
CA GLU A 81 14.18 6.92 14.78
C GLU A 81 14.49 6.06 13.55
N THR A 82 13.48 5.54 12.87
CA THR A 82 13.67 4.55 11.78
C THR A 82 13.47 5.10 10.36
N GLY A 83 12.82 6.25 10.20
CA GLY A 83 12.38 6.82 8.93
C GLY A 83 11.18 6.11 8.28
N SER A 84 10.54 5.15 8.95
CA SER A 84 9.44 4.36 8.37
C SER A 84 8.44 3.84 9.41
N LEU A 85 7.17 3.81 9.04
CA LEU A 85 6.13 3.08 9.77
C LEU A 85 5.44 2.10 8.82
N PHE A 86 5.23 0.89 9.31
CA PHE A 86 4.48 -0.16 8.62
C PHE A 86 3.35 -0.61 9.53
N TRP A 87 2.20 -0.93 8.94
CA TRP A 87 1.19 -1.71 9.63
C TRP A 87 1.50 -3.21 9.45
N PRO A 88 1.23 -4.02 10.48
CA PRO A 88 0.87 -5.44 10.38
C PRO A 88 -0.65 -5.63 10.66
N ASP A 89 -1.23 -6.84 10.50
CA ASP A 89 -2.51 -7.22 11.15
C ASP A 89 -3.81 -7.26 10.28
N PHE A 90 -4.30 -8.30 9.54
CA PHE A 90 -4.50 -9.75 9.79
C PHE A 90 -4.90 -10.65 8.56
N TRP A 91 -4.40 -11.92 8.44
CA TRP A 91 -5.03 -13.03 7.64
C TRP A 91 -5.63 -14.15 8.55
N THR A 92 -5.86 -15.39 8.06
CA THR A 92 -6.19 -16.60 8.87
C THR A 92 -5.68 -17.93 8.25
N PRO A 93 -5.39 -18.96 9.08
CA PRO A 93 -4.80 -20.24 8.67
C PRO A 93 -5.41 -20.94 7.46
N ALA A 94 -6.74 -20.95 7.35
CA ALA A 94 -7.43 -21.75 6.34
C ALA A 94 -7.19 -21.28 4.90
N ASN A 95 -7.15 -19.95 4.68
CA ASN A 95 -7.12 -19.31 3.36
C ASN A 95 -6.11 -18.13 3.32
N THR A 96 -4.89 -18.41 3.76
CA THR A 96 -3.74 -17.51 3.66
C THR A 96 -2.82 -17.88 2.49
N ILE A 97 -2.10 -16.91 1.93
CA ILE A 97 -1.00 -17.16 0.98
C ILE A 97 0.25 -17.74 1.66
N PHE A 98 0.32 -17.70 3.00
CA PHE A 98 1.45 -18.17 3.82
C PHE A 98 1.29 -19.60 4.36
N ASN A 99 0.12 -20.22 4.16
CA ASN A 99 -0.19 -21.61 4.52
C ASN A 99 0.14 -21.99 5.99
N LEU A 100 -0.22 -21.16 6.98
CA LEU A 100 0.01 -21.42 8.42
C LEU A 100 -1.06 -22.35 9.05
N LYS A 101 -1.41 -23.43 8.33
CA LYS A 101 -2.45 -24.39 8.72
C LYS A 101 -2.01 -25.27 9.89
N THR A 102 -2.98 -25.92 10.54
CA THR A 102 -2.74 -26.88 11.64
C THR A 102 -1.81 -28.04 11.23
N GLN A 103 -1.78 -28.42 9.95
CA GLN A 103 -0.89 -29.47 9.44
C GLN A 103 0.51 -28.97 9.03
N SER A 104 0.79 -27.67 9.17
CA SER A 104 2.07 -27.09 8.74
C SER A 104 3.16 -27.38 9.76
N LEU A 105 4.24 -28.02 9.33
CA LEU A 105 5.37 -28.48 10.16
C LEU A 105 6.10 -27.35 10.92
N ILE A 106 5.77 -26.08 10.65
CA ILE A 106 6.27 -24.94 11.41
C ILE A 106 5.96 -25.05 12.92
N TRP A 107 4.78 -25.58 13.28
CA TRP A 107 4.36 -25.74 14.68
C TRP A 107 5.21 -26.77 15.43
N GLU A 108 5.51 -27.91 14.79
CA GLU A 108 6.45 -28.91 15.33
C GLU A 108 7.87 -28.33 15.46
N LEU A 109 8.33 -27.56 14.46
CA LEU A 109 9.67 -26.97 14.43
C LEU A 109 9.89 -25.93 15.53
N VAL A 110 8.88 -25.11 15.85
CA VAL A 110 8.96 -24.13 16.95
C VAL A 110 8.53 -24.70 18.31
N GLY A 111 8.04 -25.94 18.34
CA GLY A 111 7.62 -26.65 19.56
C GLY A 111 6.36 -26.09 20.22
N THR A 112 5.53 -25.32 19.50
CA THR A 112 4.27 -24.76 20.03
C THR A 112 3.06 -25.44 19.39
N PRO A 113 1.93 -25.58 20.13
CA PRO A 113 0.69 -26.02 19.51
C PRO A 113 0.21 -24.97 18.50
N PHE A 114 -0.41 -25.44 17.40
CA PHE A 114 -1.19 -24.57 16.51
C PHE A 114 -2.20 -23.75 17.32
N VAL A 115 -2.21 -22.43 17.10
CA VAL A 115 -3.21 -21.53 17.67
C VAL A 115 -4.13 -21.06 16.56
N ASP A 116 -5.43 -21.30 16.73
CA ASP A 116 -6.46 -20.82 15.80
C ASP A 116 -6.70 -19.32 16.06
N MET A 117 -5.88 -18.49 15.42
CA MET A 117 -5.89 -17.03 15.54
C MET A 117 -5.78 -16.37 14.16
N PHE A 118 -5.97 -15.07 14.14
CA PHE A 118 -5.67 -14.25 12.97
C PHE A 118 -4.13 -14.15 12.74
N GLU A 119 -3.70 -14.22 11.47
CA GLU A 119 -2.32 -13.98 11.00
C GLU A 119 -2.09 -12.49 10.69
N GLN A 120 -1.44 -12.08 9.57
CA GLN A 120 -0.88 -10.72 9.35
C GLN A 120 -1.11 -10.12 7.93
N GLU A 121 -2.02 -9.13 7.75
CA GLU A 121 -2.31 -8.43 6.47
C GLU A 121 -2.79 -6.98 6.70
N SER A 122 -2.08 -5.98 6.16
CA SER A 122 -2.48 -4.57 6.35
C SER A 122 -1.91 -3.61 5.30
N GLY A 123 -1.85 -4.02 4.03
CA GLY A 123 -1.51 -3.15 2.87
C GLY A 123 -0.16 -3.42 2.21
#